data_AF-A0A6N7FU15-F1
#
_entry.id   AF-A0A6N7FU15-F1
#
_cell.length_a   1.000
_cell.length_b   1.000
_cell.length_c   1.000
_cell.angle_alpha   90.00
_cell.angle_beta   90.00
_cell.angle_gamma   90.00
#
_symmetry.space_group_name_H-M   'P 1'
#
loop_
_entity.id
_entity.type
_entity.pdbx_description
1 polymer ?
#
loop_
_entity_poly.entity_id
_entity_poly.type
_entity_poly.pdbx_seq_one_letter_code
_entity_poly.pdbx_strand_id
1 'polypeptide(L)'
;MARLIHAYADDPQPRAVAVVGNQPLPPDERRAKAIDACDVVFRVNGFVCDEPEGPPTVGSRTHVVVFNRIVRATPWLFHDYRDRLYLLVEPRRMHKEPTRLPHWWPHDLGAVPVSNREVTLPLSAALGLDTDAAWATTGTMAAWIARTTFPDADLYLSGFSFLDDPEQTSWRHASGDSCPVGKEHHIGREGRLLSSWTESTETGNTYLLR
;
A
#
# COMPACT_ATOMS: atom_id res chain seq x y z
N MET A 1 13.68 4.98 7.43
CA MET A 1 12.60 4.09 6.96
C MET A 1 13.16 2.81 6.33
N ALA A 2 13.96 2.88 5.26
CA ALA A 2 14.51 1.71 4.54
C ALA A 2 15.11 0.61 5.44
N ARG A 3 16.03 0.94 6.35
CA ARG A 3 16.64 -0.02 7.28
C ARG A 3 15.63 -0.79 8.13
N LEU A 4 14.52 -0.15 8.48
CA LEU A 4 13.47 -0.79 9.27
C LEU A 4 12.68 -1.77 8.41
N ILE A 5 12.36 -1.41 7.16
CA ILE A 5 11.70 -2.33 6.22
C ILE A 5 12.59 -3.57 5.97
N HIS A 6 13.89 -3.39 5.78
CA HIS A 6 14.84 -4.52 5.65
C HIS A 6 14.83 -5.47 6.84
N ALA A 7 14.58 -4.99 8.07
CA ALA A 7 14.54 -5.86 9.25
C ALA A 7 13.33 -6.81 9.28
N TYR A 8 12.31 -6.54 8.45
CA TYR A 8 11.11 -7.37 8.29
C TYR A 8 11.08 -8.10 6.94
N ALA A 9 12.12 -7.95 6.12
CA ALA A 9 12.25 -8.66 4.86
C ALA A 9 12.78 -10.07 5.10
N ASP A 10 12.39 -11.01 4.25
CA ASP A 10 12.92 -12.38 4.27
C ASP A 10 14.39 -12.45 3.82
N ASP A 11 14.78 -11.54 2.92
CA ASP A 11 16.13 -11.43 2.39
C ASP A 11 16.73 -10.07 2.76
N PRO A 12 18.00 -10.00 3.22
CA PRO A 12 18.68 -8.73 3.50
C PRO A 12 18.83 -7.83 2.27
N GLN A 13 18.74 -8.38 1.06
CA GLN A 13 18.76 -7.69 -0.23
C GLN A 13 17.54 -8.10 -1.08
N PRO A 14 16.33 -7.57 -0.78
CA PRO A 14 15.11 -7.90 -1.50
C PRO A 14 15.28 -7.70 -3.01
N ARG A 15 14.93 -8.74 -3.77
CA ARG A 15 14.95 -8.77 -5.23
C ARG A 15 13.57 -8.67 -5.83
N ALA A 16 12.54 -9.07 -5.08
CA ALA A 16 11.14 -8.97 -5.47
C ALA A 16 10.30 -8.38 -4.33
N VAL A 17 9.52 -7.36 -4.65
CA VAL A 17 8.68 -6.64 -3.69
C VAL A 17 7.25 -6.55 -4.22
N ALA A 18 6.27 -6.97 -3.43
CA ALA A 18 4.86 -6.83 -3.75
C ALA A 18 4.21 -5.68 -2.99
N VAL A 19 3.29 -4.97 -3.64
CA VAL A 19 2.38 -4.01 -3.03
C VAL A 19 0.96 -4.36 -3.43
N VAL A 20 0.12 -4.65 -2.44
CA VAL A 20 -1.25 -5.08 -2.63
C VAL A 20 -2.21 -4.05 -2.05
N GLY A 21 -2.97 -3.42 -2.93
CA GLY A 21 -4.09 -2.54 -2.60
C GLY A 21 -5.33 -3.32 -2.14
N ASN A 22 -6.42 -2.59 -1.88
CA ASN A 22 -7.62 -3.15 -1.24
C ASN A 22 -8.78 -3.43 -2.21
N GLN A 23 -8.58 -3.32 -3.53
CA GLN A 23 -9.62 -3.68 -4.50
C GLN A 23 -10.01 -5.17 -4.32
N PRO A 24 -11.31 -5.51 -4.32
CA PRO A 24 -11.75 -6.89 -4.46
C PRO A 24 -11.27 -7.47 -5.79
N LEU A 25 -10.58 -8.61 -5.72
CA LEU A 25 -10.11 -9.33 -6.90
C LEU A 25 -10.76 -10.72 -6.96
N PRO A 26 -11.03 -11.26 -8.15
CA PRO A 26 -11.48 -12.65 -8.29
C PRO A 26 -10.34 -13.62 -7.96
N PRO A 27 -10.60 -14.87 -7.53
CA PRO A 27 -9.54 -15.84 -7.28
C PRO A 27 -8.57 -16.01 -8.45
N ASP A 28 -7.26 -16.02 -8.14
CA ASP A 28 -6.17 -16.28 -9.08
C ASP A 28 -4.96 -16.85 -8.32
N GLU A 29 -4.69 -18.13 -8.54
CA GLU A 29 -3.58 -18.85 -7.91
C GLU A 29 -2.21 -18.34 -8.35
N ARG A 30 -2.06 -17.88 -9.59
CA ARG A 30 -0.77 -17.40 -10.12
C ARG A 30 -0.43 -16.06 -9.47
N ARG A 31 -1.41 -15.17 -9.32
CA ARG A 31 -1.25 -13.91 -8.60
C ARG A 31 -0.90 -14.12 -7.14
N ALA A 32 -1.64 -14.98 -6.43
CA ALA A 32 -1.36 -15.29 -5.04
C ALA A 32 0.07 -15.84 -4.84
N LYS A 33 0.49 -16.79 -5.70
CA LYS A 33 1.85 -17.34 -5.67
C LYS A 33 2.93 -16.29 -5.98
N ALA A 34 2.70 -15.41 -6.95
CA ALA A 34 3.65 -14.35 -7.27
C ALA A 34 3.84 -13.37 -6.10
N ILE A 35 2.75 -13.00 -5.42
CA ILE A 35 2.80 -12.16 -4.22
C ILE A 35 3.53 -12.86 -3.08
N ASP A 36 3.21 -14.12 -2.79
CA ASP A 36 3.83 -14.87 -1.68
C ASP A 36 5.28 -15.27 -1.96
N ALA A 37 5.73 -15.24 -3.22
CA ALA A 37 7.13 -15.46 -3.60
C ALA A 37 8.01 -14.21 -3.44
N CYS A 38 7.45 -13.03 -3.14
CA CYS A 38 8.22 -11.81 -2.94
C CYS A 38 8.93 -11.79 -1.57
N ASP A 39 10.11 -11.17 -1.53
CA ASP A 39 10.94 -11.04 -0.32
C ASP A 39 10.34 -10.04 0.68
N VAL A 40 9.54 -9.09 0.17
CA VAL A 40 8.80 -8.10 0.96
C VAL A 40 7.40 -7.93 0.36
N VAL A 41 6.39 -7.85 1.22
CA VAL A 41 4.98 -7.69 0.84
C VAL A 41 4.38 -6.57 1.66
N PHE A 42 4.00 -5.51 0.95
CA PHE A 42 3.28 -4.36 1.49
C PHE A 42 1.78 -4.57 1.32
N ARG A 43 1.04 -4.36 2.39
CA ARG A 43 -0.42 -4.26 2.42
C ARG A 43 -0.83 -2.88 2.88
N VAL A 44 -2.08 -2.49 2.62
CA VAL A 44 -2.58 -1.17 3.02
C VAL A 44 -3.86 -1.21 3.82
N ASN A 45 -3.97 -0.35 4.84
CA ASN A 45 -5.18 -0.19 5.66
C ASN A 45 -5.81 -1.53 6.10
N GLY A 46 -7.13 -1.70 5.95
CA GLY A 46 -7.86 -2.94 6.28
C GLY A 46 -7.77 -3.99 5.19
N PHE A 47 -6.55 -4.38 4.81
CA PHE A 47 -6.30 -5.38 3.77
C PHE A 47 -6.91 -6.75 4.10
N VAL A 48 -6.89 -7.61 3.09
CA VAL A 48 -7.29 -9.03 3.15
C VAL A 48 -6.09 -9.89 2.73
N CYS A 49 -5.96 -11.06 3.35
CA CYS A 49 -5.06 -12.13 2.97
C CYS A 49 -5.87 -13.40 2.64
N ASP A 50 -5.27 -14.29 1.86
CA ASP A 50 -5.85 -15.61 1.60
C ASP A 50 -5.89 -16.43 2.90
N GLU A 51 -7.01 -17.11 3.13
CA GLU A 51 -7.18 -18.05 4.24
C GLU A 51 -6.69 -19.45 3.84
N PRO A 52 -6.21 -20.29 4.78
CA PRO A 52 -5.66 -21.61 4.47
C PRO A 52 -6.56 -22.54 3.64
N GLU A 53 -7.88 -22.44 3.84
CA GLU A 53 -8.89 -23.24 3.13
C GLU A 53 -9.68 -22.43 2.09
N GLY A 54 -9.30 -21.16 1.87
CA GLY A 54 -9.96 -20.25 0.95
C GLY A 54 -9.41 -20.35 -0.48
N PRO A 55 -10.16 -19.83 -1.48
CA PRO A 55 -9.64 -19.73 -2.84
C PRO A 55 -8.49 -18.71 -2.90
N PRO A 56 -7.33 -19.07 -3.49
CA PRO A 56 -6.18 -18.19 -3.55
C PRO A 56 -6.49 -16.96 -4.42
N THR A 57 -6.23 -15.77 -3.89
CA THR A 57 -6.59 -14.49 -4.51
C THR A 57 -5.44 -13.49 -4.43
N VAL A 58 -4.90 -13.23 -3.24
CA VAL A 58 -3.92 -12.15 -3.01
C VAL A 58 -2.72 -12.59 -2.18
N GLY A 59 -2.55 -13.88 -1.94
CA GLY A 59 -1.50 -14.42 -1.08
C GLY A 59 -1.79 -14.22 0.41
N SER A 60 -1.02 -14.91 1.23
CA SER A 60 -1.15 -14.97 2.68
C SER A 60 -0.12 -14.08 3.41
N ARG A 61 0.96 -13.69 2.74
CA ARG A 61 2.09 -13.01 3.38
C ARG A 61 1.87 -11.51 3.52
N THR A 62 2.43 -10.97 4.60
CA THR A 62 2.45 -9.53 4.91
C THR A 62 3.67 -9.21 5.78
N HIS A 63 4.51 -8.30 5.33
CA HIS A 63 5.69 -7.83 6.08
C HIS A 63 5.50 -6.39 6.56
N VAL A 64 4.90 -5.55 5.70
CA VAL A 64 4.68 -4.12 5.97
C VAL A 64 3.22 -3.78 5.77
N VAL A 65 2.64 -3.06 6.73
CA VAL A 65 1.29 -2.50 6.66
C VAL A 65 1.39 -0.98 6.62
N VAL A 66 1.04 -0.38 5.48
CA VAL A 66 0.96 1.08 5.35
C VAL A 66 -0.48 1.51 5.62
N PHE A 67 -0.69 2.37 6.60
CA PHE A 67 -2.04 2.73 7.02
C PHE A 67 -2.15 4.20 7.39
N ASN A 68 -3.38 4.71 7.39
CA ASN A 68 -3.72 6.03 7.93
C ASN A 68 -4.65 5.88 9.14
N ARG A 69 -4.88 6.96 9.90
CA ARG A 69 -5.67 6.92 11.16
C ARG A 69 -7.17 6.65 10.99
N ILE A 70 -7.68 6.68 9.76
CA ILE A 70 -9.08 6.42 9.42
C ILE A 70 -9.26 4.96 8.98
N VAL A 71 -8.21 4.13 9.10
CA VAL A 71 -8.29 2.69 8.87
C VAL A 71 -9.43 2.06 9.67
N ARG A 72 -10.13 1.10 9.08
CA ARG A 72 -11.10 0.24 9.77
C ARG A 72 -10.44 -1.08 10.11
N ALA A 73 -10.74 -1.61 11.30
CA ALA A 73 -10.25 -2.91 11.71
C ALA A 73 -10.83 -4.01 10.81
N THR A 74 -9.97 -4.93 10.39
CA THR A 74 -10.33 -6.19 9.74
C THR A 74 -9.65 -7.34 10.51
N PRO A 75 -10.13 -8.60 10.36
CA PRO A 75 -9.47 -9.75 10.99
C PRO A 75 -7.97 -9.85 10.66
N TRP A 76 -7.58 -9.48 9.43
CA TRP A 76 -6.19 -9.57 8.96
C TRP A 76 -5.29 -8.46 9.47
N LEU A 77 -5.84 -7.27 9.76
CA LEU A 77 -5.05 -6.10 10.15
C LEU A 77 -4.16 -6.38 11.36
N PHE A 78 -4.60 -7.24 12.28
CA PHE A 78 -3.85 -7.59 13.49
C PHE A 78 -3.51 -9.08 13.59
N HIS A 79 -3.79 -9.90 12.57
CA HIS A 79 -3.29 -11.27 12.57
C HIS A 79 -1.76 -11.25 12.60
N ASP A 80 -1.11 -11.93 13.54
CA ASP A 80 0.36 -11.96 13.70
C ASP A 80 1.05 -10.58 13.62
N TYR A 81 0.44 -9.54 14.20
CA TYR A 81 0.94 -8.16 14.10
C TYR A 81 2.33 -7.93 14.68
N ARG A 82 2.84 -8.86 15.52
CA ARG A 82 4.17 -8.73 16.12
C ARG A 82 5.29 -8.93 15.11
N ASP A 83 5.01 -9.66 14.03
CA ASP A 83 5.99 -9.97 12.98
C ASP A 83 5.90 -9.00 11.79
N ARG A 84 5.19 -7.87 11.97
CA ARG A 84 4.90 -6.90 10.91
C ARG A 84 5.32 -5.50 11.28
N LEU A 85 5.73 -4.74 10.27
CA LEU A 85 6.02 -3.32 10.38
C LEU A 85 4.78 -2.49 10.03
N TYR A 86 4.30 -1.66 10.96
CA TYR A 86 3.19 -0.75 10.73
C TYR A 86 3.67 0.68 10.47
N LEU A 87 3.58 1.10 9.20
CA LEU A 87 3.94 2.43 8.73
C LEU A 87 2.72 3.34 8.69
N LEU A 88 2.72 4.37 9.52
CA LEU A 88 1.64 5.34 9.59
C LEU A 88 1.93 6.52 8.66
N VAL A 89 1.14 6.65 7.60
CA VAL A 89 1.17 7.80 6.69
C VAL A 89 0.21 8.88 7.18
N GLU A 90 0.72 10.11 7.28
CA GLU A 90 0.02 11.26 7.84
C GLU A 90 0.15 12.50 6.93
N PRO A 91 -0.24 12.41 5.64
CA PRO A 91 -0.18 13.58 4.75
C PRO A 91 -1.07 14.72 5.27
N ARG A 92 -2.13 14.39 6.03
CA ARG A 92 -3.08 15.33 6.62
C ARG A 92 -2.54 16.07 7.84
N ARG A 93 -1.40 15.68 8.43
CA ARG A 93 -0.77 16.46 9.50
C ARG A 93 -0.34 17.86 9.06
N MET A 94 -0.23 18.11 7.76
CA MET A 94 -0.04 19.46 7.23
C MET A 94 -1.32 20.32 7.34
N HIS A 95 -2.50 19.71 7.53
CA HIS A 95 -3.83 20.35 7.33
C HIS A 95 -4.90 20.04 8.41
N LYS A 96 -4.49 19.47 9.55
CA LYS A 96 -5.29 18.88 10.68
C LYS A 96 -5.66 17.41 10.49
N GLU A 97 -4.99 16.55 11.27
CA GLU A 97 -5.24 15.11 11.36
C GLU A 97 -5.56 14.72 12.81
N PRO A 98 -6.42 13.71 13.05
CA PRO A 98 -6.55 13.12 14.39
C PRO A 98 -5.17 12.78 14.97
N THR A 99 -4.89 13.15 16.20
CA THR A 99 -3.58 12.87 16.82
C THR A 99 -3.52 11.49 17.47
N ARG A 100 -4.69 10.88 17.73
CA ARG A 100 -4.83 9.59 18.40
C ARG A 100 -5.06 8.49 17.38
N LEU A 101 -4.49 7.32 17.65
CA LEU A 101 -4.90 6.10 16.95
C LEU A 101 -6.34 5.76 17.37
N PRO A 102 -7.06 4.96 16.56
CA PRO A 102 -8.37 4.45 16.96
C PRO A 102 -8.32 3.77 18.33
N HIS A 103 -9.39 3.88 19.12
CA HIS A 103 -9.41 3.35 20.49
C HIS A 103 -9.23 1.82 20.57
N TRP A 104 -9.47 1.12 19.46
CA TRP A 104 -9.33 -0.33 19.31
C TRP A 104 -7.93 -0.73 18.83
N TRP A 105 -7.02 0.23 18.59
CA TRP A 105 -5.64 -0.07 18.24
C TRP A 105 -4.92 -0.74 19.42
N PRO A 106 -4.20 -1.86 19.23
CA PRO A 106 -3.53 -2.56 20.32
C PRO A 106 -2.52 -1.65 21.04
N HIS A 107 -2.56 -1.63 22.38
CA HIS A 107 -1.70 -0.76 23.19
C HIS A 107 -0.21 -1.11 23.12
N ASP A 108 0.11 -2.37 22.81
CA ASP A 108 1.46 -2.88 22.62
C ASP A 108 1.94 -2.76 21.16
N LEU A 109 1.08 -2.35 20.24
CA LEU A 109 1.43 -2.13 18.84
C LEU A 109 1.72 -0.64 18.59
N GLY A 110 3.00 -0.32 18.40
CA GLY A 110 3.42 1.00 17.95
C GLY A 110 2.98 1.30 16.51
N ALA A 111 3.11 2.57 16.12
CA ALA A 111 2.94 3.02 14.74
C ALA A 111 4.18 3.84 14.37
N VAL A 112 4.86 3.46 13.29
CA VAL A 112 6.07 4.15 12.83
C VAL A 112 5.65 5.26 11.87
N PRO A 113 5.80 6.54 12.24
CA PRO A 113 5.40 7.63 11.37
C PRO A 113 6.28 7.67 10.13
N VAL A 114 5.65 7.81 8.97
CA VAL A 114 6.32 8.03 7.69
C VAL A 114 6.64 9.52 7.54
N SER A 115 7.87 9.85 7.17
CA SER A 115 8.31 11.23 7.00
C SER A 115 7.63 11.88 5.81
N ASN A 116 6.84 12.94 6.05
CA ASN A 116 6.25 13.74 4.97
C ASN A 116 7.33 14.36 4.07
N ARG A 117 8.50 14.71 4.63
CA ARG A 117 9.61 15.30 3.86
C ARG A 117 10.24 14.29 2.89
N GLU A 118 10.34 13.03 3.29
CA GLU A 118 11.02 11.99 2.51
C GLU A 118 10.07 11.26 1.56
N VAL A 119 8.78 11.22 1.87
CA VAL A 119 7.78 10.42 1.12
C VAL A 119 6.70 11.30 0.51
N THR A 120 5.93 12.01 1.35
CA THR A 120 4.75 12.74 0.91
C THR A 120 5.09 13.88 -0.07
N LEU A 121 6.06 14.74 0.27
CA LEU A 121 6.42 15.88 -0.58
C LEU A 121 7.02 15.43 -1.93
N PRO A 122 7.97 14.47 -1.99
CA PRO A 122 8.47 13.96 -3.27
C PRO A 122 7.38 13.31 -4.12
N LEU A 123 6.49 12.51 -3.52
CA LEU A 123 5.37 11.90 -4.24
C LEU A 123 4.40 12.95 -4.77
N SER A 124 4.04 13.96 -3.97
CA SER A 124 3.19 15.05 -4.42
C SER A 124 3.83 15.83 -5.58
N ALA A 125 5.14 16.07 -5.53
CA ALA A 125 5.86 16.67 -6.65
C ALA A 125 5.80 15.81 -7.91
N ALA A 126 6.01 14.49 -7.81
CA ALA A 126 5.90 13.55 -8.93
C ALA A 126 4.49 13.50 -9.54
N LEU A 127 3.46 13.69 -8.73
CA LEU A 127 2.05 13.73 -9.16
C LEU A 127 1.57 15.14 -9.59
N GLY A 128 2.42 16.17 -9.44
CA GLY A 128 2.05 17.57 -9.67
C GLY A 128 0.89 18.04 -8.77
N LEU A 129 0.83 17.56 -7.53
CA LEU A 129 -0.21 17.92 -6.57
C LEU A 129 0.13 19.19 -5.82
N ASP A 130 -0.89 19.98 -5.55
CA ASP A 130 -0.84 21.02 -4.52
C ASP A 130 -0.93 20.35 -3.15
N THR A 131 0.18 20.35 -2.41
CA THR A 131 0.28 19.72 -1.10
C THR A 131 -0.63 20.36 -0.06
N ASP A 132 -1.18 21.55 -0.32
CA ASP A 132 -2.10 22.23 0.57
C ASP A 132 -3.55 21.71 0.47
N ALA A 133 -3.88 21.03 -0.63
CA ALA A 133 -5.24 20.59 -0.92
C ALA A 133 -5.37 19.09 -1.24
N ALA A 134 -4.28 18.45 -1.68
CA ALA A 134 -4.31 17.11 -2.23
C ALA A 134 -3.17 16.23 -1.71
N TRP A 135 -3.43 14.93 -1.63
CA TRP A 135 -2.43 13.91 -1.32
C TRP A 135 -2.80 12.57 -1.95
N ALA A 136 -1.77 11.77 -2.21
CA ALA A 136 -1.93 10.46 -2.79
C ALA A 136 -2.70 9.51 -1.86
N THR A 137 -3.37 8.51 -2.44
CA THR A 137 -3.98 7.42 -1.68
C THR A 137 -2.91 6.60 -0.92
N THR A 138 -3.32 5.91 0.15
CA THR A 138 -2.41 5.04 0.91
C THR A 138 -1.78 3.94 0.04
N GLY A 139 -2.52 3.42 -0.95
CA GLY A 139 -2.00 2.47 -1.93
C GLY A 139 -0.82 3.04 -2.71
N THR A 140 -0.98 4.23 -3.29
CA THR A 140 0.09 4.91 -4.04
C THR A 140 1.26 5.29 -3.15
N MET A 141 1.01 5.71 -1.90
CA MET A 141 2.09 5.92 -0.93
C MET A 141 2.87 4.65 -0.64
N ALA A 142 2.21 3.50 -0.48
CA ALA A 142 2.89 2.22 -0.28
C ALA A 142 3.72 1.82 -1.50
N ALA A 143 3.19 1.99 -2.71
CA ALA A 143 3.90 1.73 -3.96
C ALA A 143 5.13 2.63 -4.10
N TRP A 144 5.01 3.92 -3.77
CA TRP A 144 6.12 4.87 -3.76
C TRP A 144 7.19 4.50 -2.73
N ILE A 145 6.79 4.14 -1.51
CA ILE A 145 7.72 3.69 -0.45
C ILE A 145 8.49 2.45 -0.92
N ALA A 146 7.80 1.45 -1.46
CA ALA A 146 8.43 0.23 -1.97
C ALA A 146 9.44 0.54 -3.07
N ARG A 147 9.03 1.32 -4.09
CA ARG A 147 9.87 1.67 -5.24
C ARG A 147 11.10 2.50 -4.86
N THR A 148 10.96 3.45 -3.95
CA THR A 148 12.08 4.31 -3.52
C THR A 148 12.99 3.62 -2.50
N THR A 149 12.49 2.61 -1.78
CA THR A 149 13.30 1.82 -0.85
C THR A 149 14.12 0.75 -1.58
N PHE A 150 13.52 0.10 -2.58
CA PHE A 150 14.12 -0.99 -3.34
C PHE A 150 14.11 -0.68 -4.84
N PRO A 151 14.93 0.28 -5.30
CA PRO A 151 14.90 0.73 -6.70
C PRO A 151 15.29 -0.36 -7.69
N ASP A 152 16.17 -1.29 -7.28
CA ASP A 152 16.70 -2.35 -8.13
C ASP A 152 15.88 -3.66 -8.06
N ALA A 153 14.86 -3.72 -7.20
CA ALA A 153 14.00 -4.89 -7.05
C ALA A 153 12.86 -4.88 -8.09
N ASP A 154 12.44 -6.08 -8.50
CA ASP A 154 11.22 -6.27 -9.25
C ASP A 154 10.02 -5.86 -8.40
N LEU A 155 9.18 -4.98 -8.93
CA LEU A 155 8.01 -4.44 -8.23
C LEU A 155 6.72 -5.07 -8.76
N TYR A 156 6.01 -5.80 -7.91
CA TYR A 156 4.72 -6.41 -8.22
C TYR A 156 3.59 -5.56 -7.63
N LEU A 157 2.69 -5.08 -8.47
CA LEU A 157 1.53 -4.28 -8.04
C LEU A 157 0.24 -5.08 -8.25
N SER A 158 -0.65 -5.05 -7.27
CA SER A 158 -1.99 -5.65 -7.39
C SER A 158 -3.03 -4.90 -6.56
N GLY A 159 -4.30 -4.99 -6.96
CA GLY A 159 -5.42 -4.46 -6.16
C GLY A 159 -5.58 -2.93 -6.19
N PHE A 160 -5.19 -2.28 -7.29
CA PHE A 160 -5.29 -0.83 -7.51
C PHE A 160 -6.42 -0.52 -8.50
N SER A 161 -7.64 -0.30 -8.01
CA SER A 161 -8.82 -0.18 -8.88
C SER A 161 -8.78 1.02 -9.84
N PHE A 162 -8.07 2.08 -9.48
CA PHE A 162 -7.89 3.27 -10.32
C PHE A 162 -6.94 3.06 -11.52
N LEU A 163 -6.28 1.89 -11.62
CA LEU A 163 -5.59 1.47 -12.84
C LEU A 163 -6.55 0.91 -13.89
N ASP A 164 -7.70 0.41 -13.46
CA ASP A 164 -8.73 -0.12 -14.35
C ASP A 164 -9.81 0.94 -14.64
N ASP A 165 -10.20 1.72 -13.62
CA ASP A 165 -11.15 2.83 -13.72
C ASP A 165 -10.60 4.10 -13.05
N PRO A 166 -9.85 4.95 -13.78
CA PRO A 166 -9.23 6.16 -13.22
C PRO A 166 -10.24 7.26 -12.85
N GLU A 167 -11.49 7.15 -13.27
CA GLU A 167 -12.56 8.14 -13.02
C GLU A 167 -13.58 7.64 -11.97
N GLN A 168 -13.31 6.51 -11.32
CA GLN A 168 -14.18 5.97 -10.29
C GLN A 168 -14.45 7.00 -9.18
N THR A 169 -15.66 6.99 -8.64
CA THR A 169 -16.09 7.95 -7.59
C THR A 169 -16.27 7.29 -6.23
N SER A 170 -16.10 5.97 -6.15
CA SER A 170 -16.20 5.20 -4.91
C SER A 170 -15.19 4.06 -4.87
N TRP A 171 -14.64 3.82 -3.69
CA TRP A 171 -13.85 2.64 -3.37
C TRP A 171 -14.76 1.46 -3.08
N ARG A 172 -14.50 0.32 -3.74
CA ARG A 172 -14.94 -0.99 -3.26
C ARG A 172 -13.75 -1.64 -2.57
N HIS A 173 -13.93 -2.08 -1.34
CA HIS A 173 -12.87 -2.73 -0.56
C HIS A 173 -13.11 -4.24 -0.52
N ALA A 174 -12.03 -5.01 -0.53
CA ALA A 174 -12.06 -6.47 -0.36
C ALA A 174 -12.66 -6.88 1.00
N SER A 175 -12.60 -5.98 1.99
CA SER A 175 -13.30 -6.12 3.26
C SER A 175 -13.86 -4.77 3.72
N GLY A 176 -15.05 -4.80 4.34
CA GLY A 176 -15.75 -3.62 4.83
C GLY A 176 -16.61 -2.91 3.78
N ASP A 177 -17.18 -1.78 4.17
CA ASP A 177 -18.09 -1.00 3.32
C ASP A 177 -17.34 -0.26 2.21
N SER A 178 -18.06 0.04 1.12
CA SER A 178 -17.60 1.03 0.15
C SER A 178 -17.59 2.44 0.75
N CYS A 179 -16.75 3.32 0.20
CA CYS A 179 -16.74 4.73 0.57
C CYS A 179 -16.44 5.62 -0.64
N PRO A 180 -16.85 6.90 -0.64
CA PRO A 180 -16.56 7.80 -1.74
C PRO A 180 -15.05 8.05 -1.88
N VAL A 181 -14.60 8.30 -3.11
CA VAL A 181 -13.26 8.84 -3.35
C VAL A 181 -13.21 10.27 -2.80
N GLY A 182 -12.29 10.51 -1.88
CA GLY A 182 -12.06 11.84 -1.31
C GLY A 182 -11.61 12.84 -2.38
N LYS A 183 -12.03 14.09 -2.26
CA LYS A 183 -11.70 15.16 -3.23
C LYS A 183 -10.20 15.47 -3.27
N GLU A 184 -9.49 15.13 -2.21
CA GLU A 184 -8.04 15.22 -2.07
C GLU A 184 -7.28 14.26 -2.99
N HIS A 185 -7.92 13.19 -3.47
CA HIS A 185 -7.28 12.10 -4.19
C HIS A 185 -7.46 12.28 -5.70
N HIS A 186 -6.34 12.49 -6.39
CA HIS A 186 -6.32 12.64 -7.85
C HIS A 186 -5.99 11.30 -8.48
N ILE A 187 -6.88 10.33 -8.31
CA ILE A 187 -6.62 8.91 -8.61
C ILE A 187 -6.26 8.64 -10.08
N GLY A 188 -6.74 9.43 -11.03
CA GLY A 188 -6.31 9.33 -12.43
C GLY A 188 -4.84 9.76 -12.65
N ARG A 189 -4.31 10.71 -11.85
CA ARG A 189 -2.88 11.06 -11.86
C ARG A 189 -2.05 9.96 -11.21
N GLU A 190 -2.54 9.41 -10.10
CA GLU A 190 -1.90 8.29 -9.41
C GLU A 190 -1.81 7.06 -10.31
N GLY A 191 -2.90 6.73 -11.02
CA GLY A 191 -2.93 5.64 -12.00
C GLY A 191 -1.90 5.84 -13.11
N ARG A 192 -1.83 7.03 -13.70
CA ARG A 192 -0.81 7.34 -14.72
C ARG A 192 0.61 7.19 -14.21
N LEU A 193 0.90 7.63 -12.98
CA LEU A 193 2.22 7.44 -12.37
C LEU A 193 2.58 5.95 -12.28
N LEU A 194 1.69 5.13 -11.71
CA LEU A 194 1.95 3.70 -11.57
C LEU A 194 2.04 2.98 -12.92
N SER A 195 1.19 3.32 -13.89
CA SER A 195 1.28 2.77 -15.25
C SER A 195 2.62 3.10 -15.91
N SER A 196 3.15 4.31 -15.71
CA SER A 196 4.45 4.71 -16.28
C SER A 196 5.62 3.82 -15.82
N TRP A 197 5.53 3.20 -14.64
CA TRP A 197 6.56 2.28 -14.14
C TRP A 197 6.50 0.91 -14.81
N THR A 198 5.33 0.51 -15.32
CA THR A 198 5.17 -0.74 -16.08
C THR A 198 5.62 -0.60 -17.53
N GLU A 199 5.61 0.61 -18.06
CA GLU A 199 5.99 0.92 -19.44
C GLU A 199 7.48 1.27 -19.59
N SER A 200 8.12 1.74 -18.51
CA SER A 200 9.52 2.18 -18.52
C SER A 200 10.49 1.07 -18.12
N THR A 201 11.50 0.81 -18.96
CA THR A 201 12.64 -0.06 -18.63
C THR A 201 13.69 0.63 -17.75
N GLU A 202 13.68 1.97 -17.68
CA GLU A 202 14.68 2.74 -16.91
C GLU A 202 14.45 2.69 -15.41
N THR A 203 13.21 2.43 -14.98
CA THR A 203 12.88 2.44 -13.55
C THR A 203 13.09 1.08 -12.87
N GLY A 204 13.37 0.01 -13.61
CA GLY A 204 13.38 -1.39 -13.12
C GLY A 204 12.07 -2.12 -13.45
N ASN A 205 12.06 -3.46 -13.40
CA ASN A 205 10.88 -4.23 -13.84
C ASN A 205 9.69 -4.01 -12.89
N THR A 206 8.55 -3.57 -13.44
CA THR A 206 7.30 -3.43 -12.70
C THR A 206 6.23 -4.31 -13.35
N TYR A 207 5.59 -5.15 -12.57
CA TYR A 207 4.59 -6.12 -13.02
C TYR A 207 3.24 -5.80 -12.40
N LEU A 208 2.22 -5.59 -13.23
CA LEU A 208 0.84 -5.46 -12.78
C LEU A 208 0.17 -6.84 -12.77
N LEU A 209 -0.24 -7.30 -11.59
CA LEU A 209 -0.98 -8.53 -11.39
C LEU A 209 -2.47 -8.22 -11.20
N ARG A 210 -3.25 -8.40 -12.28
CA ARG A 210 -4.71 -8.20 -12.31
C ARG A 210 -5.47 -9.40 -11.78
#